data_AF-X1I8F7-F1
#
_entry.id   AF-X1I8F7-F1
#
_cell.length_a   1.000
_cell.length_b   1.000
_cell.length_c   1.000
_cell.angle_alpha   90.00
_cell.angle_beta   90.00
_cell.angle_gamma   90.00
#
_symmetry.space_group_name_H-M   'P 1'
#
loop_
_entity.id
_entity.type
_entity.pdbx_description
1 polymer ?
#
loop_
_entity_poly.entity_id
_entity_poly.type
_entity_poly.pdbx_seq_one_letter_code
_entity_poly.pdbx_strand_id
1 'polypeptide(L)'
;DWSSPLYWAMGIVTSLLFFASILAHELAHSLVGRANNIPIKSITLFIFGGVAQMTREARSAGAELKMAAAGPACSLVLAGLFYLVYLFIQDAVAPVADMAFWLFFINAALAVFNLIPGFPLDGGRVFRSILWQVTGNYERSTRIATRVGQGMGYLFILGGILIVFLQPFGLSWFNGLWLAFIGWFLSNAASASYRQVQWRGALRGFTASQAMASDCPVVPLSITVSQLVQGYIFTSGRGCFLVADEGGVRG
;
A
#
# COMPACT_ATOMS: atom_id res chain seq x y z
N ASP A 1 37.28 11.44 10.54
CA ASP A 1 36.67 10.38 11.36
C ASP A 1 35.90 10.96 12.53
N TRP A 2 34.61 10.65 12.63
CA TRP A 2 33.75 11.11 13.71
C TRP A 2 33.90 10.20 14.93
N SER A 3 33.64 10.74 16.12
CA SER A 3 33.60 9.92 17.33
C SER A 3 32.47 8.89 17.21
N SER A 4 32.71 7.66 17.67
CA SER A 4 31.71 6.58 17.62
C SER A 4 30.36 6.96 18.22
N PRO A 5 30.28 7.70 19.35
CA PRO A 5 29.00 8.15 19.90
C PRO A 5 28.23 9.10 18.96
N LEU A 6 28.95 10.00 18.27
CA LEU A 6 28.33 10.93 17.32
C LEU A 6 27.76 10.18 16.12
N TYR A 7 28.49 9.21 15.58
CA TYR A 7 28.02 8.39 14.47
C TYR A 7 26.71 7.66 14.81
N TRP A 8 26.65 7.01 15.98
CA TRP A 8 25.43 6.34 16.45
C TRP A 8 24.28 7.32 16.69
N ALA A 9 24.53 8.47 17.30
CA ALA A 9 23.53 9.50 17.52
C ALA A 9 22.95 10.01 16.20
N MET A 10 23.80 10.35 15.22
CA MET A 10 23.37 10.80 13.90
C MET A 10 22.56 9.72 13.17
N GLY A 11 22.98 8.45 13.23
CA GLY A 11 22.23 7.33 12.65
C GLY A 11 20.83 7.16 13.24
N ILE A 12 20.69 7.24 14.57
CA ILE A 12 19.40 7.18 15.26
C ILE A 12 18.51 8.35 14.86
N VAL A 13 19.03 9.57 14.91
CA VAL A 13 18.27 10.79 14.55
C VAL A 13 17.83 10.75 13.09
N THR A 14 18.73 10.38 12.18
CA THR A 14 18.43 10.22 10.75
C THR A 14 17.32 9.20 10.53
N SER A 15 17.37 8.06 11.23
CA SER A 15 16.35 7.00 11.11
C SER A 15 14.98 7.48 11.60
N LEU A 16 14.93 8.20 12.72
CA LEU A 16 13.69 8.77 13.24
C LEU A 16 13.11 9.83 12.30
N LEU A 17 13.94 10.71 11.75
CA LEU A 17 13.53 11.73 10.78
C LEU A 17 13.05 11.10 9.47
N PHE A 18 13.70 10.05 9.01
CA PHE A 18 13.25 9.31 7.83
C PHE A 18 11.90 8.64 8.08
N PHE A 19 11.71 7.99 9.23
CA PHE A 19 10.41 7.43 9.59
C PHE A 19 9.31 8.50 9.68
N ALA A 20 9.61 9.65 10.30
CA ALA A 20 8.71 10.79 10.33
C ALA A 20 8.36 11.29 8.91
N SER A 21 9.32 11.24 7.97
CA SER A 21 9.09 11.60 6.57
C SER A 21 8.14 10.63 5.87
N ILE A 22 8.29 9.31 6.12
CA ILE A 22 7.34 8.29 5.61
C ILE A 22 5.94 8.53 6.20
N LEU A 23 5.84 8.80 7.50
CA LEU A 23 4.56 9.11 8.12
C LEU A 23 3.93 10.37 7.51
N ALA A 24 4.72 11.42 7.26
CA ALA A 24 4.25 12.64 6.62
C ALA A 24 3.74 12.38 5.19
N HIS A 25 4.44 11.53 4.42
CA HIS A 25 4.01 11.07 3.09
C HIS A 25 2.63 10.39 3.14
N GLU A 26 2.45 9.42 4.03
CA GLU A 26 1.18 8.70 4.18
C GLU A 26 0.05 9.58 4.74
N LEU A 27 0.39 10.51 5.63
CA LEU A 27 -0.53 11.52 6.13
C LEU A 27 -1.00 12.44 5.00
N ALA A 28 -0.12 12.82 4.06
CA ALA A 28 -0.48 13.65 2.93
C ALA A 28 -1.54 12.98 2.03
N HIS A 29 -1.38 11.70 1.72
CA HIS A 29 -2.45 10.92 1.05
C HIS A 29 -3.76 10.98 1.81
N SER A 30 -3.69 10.82 3.14
CA SER A 30 -4.88 10.74 3.99
C SER A 30 -5.62 12.07 4.12
N LEU A 31 -4.88 13.16 4.27
CA LEU A 31 -5.42 14.52 4.34
C LEU A 31 -6.09 14.90 3.02
N VAL A 32 -5.42 14.70 1.89
CA VAL A 32 -5.98 15.02 0.57
C VAL A 32 -7.15 14.11 0.23
N GLY A 33 -7.09 12.82 0.60
CA GLY A 33 -8.21 11.90 0.43
C GLY A 33 -9.45 12.30 1.24
N ARG A 34 -9.28 12.68 2.51
CA ARG A 34 -10.38 13.21 3.35
C ARG A 34 -10.97 14.49 2.78
N ALA A 35 -10.13 15.42 2.32
CA ALA A 35 -10.57 16.66 1.68
C ALA A 35 -11.38 16.40 0.38
N ASN A 36 -11.13 15.29 -0.29
CA ASN A 36 -11.87 14.88 -1.50
C ASN A 36 -12.98 13.84 -1.22
N ASN A 37 -13.44 13.69 0.04
CA ASN A 37 -14.51 12.77 0.45
C ASN A 37 -14.27 11.28 0.10
N ILE A 38 -13.00 10.87 0.07
CA ILE A 38 -12.62 9.46 -0.10
C ILE A 38 -12.55 8.82 1.30
N PRO A 39 -13.36 7.79 1.61
CA PRO A 39 -13.36 7.16 2.93
C PRO A 39 -12.10 6.32 3.13
N ILE A 40 -11.19 6.79 3.98
CA ILE A 40 -9.94 6.10 4.34
C ILE A 40 -10.14 5.45 5.71
N LYS A 41 -10.07 4.11 5.78
CA LYS A 41 -10.31 3.35 7.02
C LYS A 41 -9.04 3.09 7.84
N SER A 42 -7.90 2.88 7.20
CA SER A 42 -6.62 2.65 7.87
C SER A 42 -5.44 2.93 6.94
N ILE A 43 -4.32 3.36 7.54
CA ILE A 43 -3.00 3.44 6.91
C ILE A 43 -2.21 2.25 7.47
N THR A 44 -1.84 1.30 6.63
CA THR A 44 -1.01 0.16 7.07
C THR A 44 0.40 0.39 6.56
N LEU A 45 1.30 0.85 7.44
CA LEU A 45 2.73 0.85 7.14
C LEU A 45 3.23 -0.60 7.13
N PHE A 46 3.60 -1.09 5.95
CA PHE A 46 4.33 -2.35 5.81
C PHE A 46 5.82 -2.04 5.61
N ILE A 47 6.71 -2.88 6.16
CA ILE A 47 8.18 -2.74 6.03
C ILE A 47 8.65 -2.69 4.56
N PHE A 48 7.84 -3.22 3.63
CA PHE A 48 8.12 -3.25 2.19
C PHE A 48 7.19 -2.35 1.35
N GLY A 49 6.47 -1.41 1.99
CA GLY A 49 5.45 -0.57 1.35
C GLY A 49 4.03 -1.10 1.61
N GLY A 50 3.15 -0.23 2.10
CA GLY A 50 1.81 -0.57 2.59
C GLY A 50 0.94 -1.26 1.54
N VAL A 51 0.44 -2.46 1.86
CA VAL A 51 -0.71 -3.03 1.13
C VAL A 51 -1.96 -2.29 1.60
N ALA A 52 -2.21 -1.13 1.01
CA ALA A 52 -3.38 -0.32 1.33
C ALA A 52 -4.65 -1.04 0.87
N GLN A 53 -5.38 -1.66 1.82
CA GLN A 53 -6.72 -2.18 1.58
C GLN A 53 -7.71 -1.01 1.47
N MET A 54 -7.82 -0.42 0.28
CA MET A 54 -8.86 0.57 0.02
C MET A 54 -10.23 -0.11 -0.05
N THR A 55 -11.06 0.16 0.95
CA THR A 55 -12.37 -0.47 1.12
C THR A 55 -13.43 0.09 0.15
N ARG A 56 -13.21 1.28 -0.44
CA ARG A 56 -14.12 1.90 -1.42
C ARG A 56 -13.33 2.65 -2.50
N GLU A 57 -13.85 2.60 -3.72
CA GLU A 57 -13.27 3.21 -4.92
C GLU A 57 -13.38 4.74 -4.87
N ALA A 58 -12.42 5.44 -5.50
CA ALA A 58 -12.47 6.88 -5.62
C ALA A 58 -13.69 7.29 -6.47
N ARG A 59 -14.40 8.34 -6.05
CA ARG A 59 -15.63 8.80 -6.72
C ARG A 59 -15.37 9.52 -8.05
N SER A 60 -14.14 9.96 -8.29
CA SER A 60 -13.73 10.63 -9.54
C SER A 60 -12.24 10.47 -9.80
N ALA A 61 -11.86 10.49 -11.09
CA ALA A 61 -10.47 10.37 -11.52
C ALA A 61 -9.59 11.48 -10.95
N GLY A 62 -10.07 12.73 -10.96
CA GLY A 62 -9.32 13.87 -10.41
C GLY A 62 -9.09 13.78 -8.90
N ALA A 63 -10.06 13.26 -8.14
CA ALA A 63 -9.89 13.04 -6.70
C ALA A 63 -8.84 11.97 -6.41
N GLU A 64 -8.81 10.90 -7.22
CA GLU A 64 -7.78 9.86 -7.12
C GLU A 64 -6.40 10.40 -7.47
N LEU A 65 -6.28 11.18 -8.54
CA LEU A 65 -5.02 11.79 -8.99
C LEU A 65 -4.43 12.70 -7.89
N LYS A 66 -5.23 13.62 -7.35
CA LYS A 66 -4.78 14.54 -6.30
C LYS A 66 -4.29 13.80 -5.07
N MET A 67 -5.05 12.80 -4.63
CA MET A 67 -4.69 12.02 -3.45
C MET A 67 -3.46 11.14 -3.71
N ALA A 68 -3.34 10.48 -4.86
CA ALA A 68 -2.17 9.68 -5.20
C ALA A 68 -0.90 10.53 -5.40
N ALA A 69 -1.03 11.76 -5.92
CA ALA A 69 0.11 12.67 -6.07
C ALA A 69 0.54 13.33 -4.75
N ALA A 70 -0.33 13.34 -3.72
CA ALA A 70 -0.09 14.05 -2.46
C ALA A 70 1.13 13.53 -1.69
N GLY A 71 1.29 12.20 -1.58
CA GLY A 71 2.45 11.59 -0.92
C GLY A 71 3.77 11.95 -1.60
N PRO A 72 3.95 11.63 -2.90
CA PRO A 72 5.16 12.01 -3.63
C PRO A 72 5.45 13.50 -3.58
N ALA A 73 4.43 14.36 -3.68
CA ALA A 73 4.60 15.81 -3.54
C ALA A 73 5.11 16.19 -2.14
N CYS A 74 4.58 15.58 -1.06
CA CYS A 74 5.06 15.79 0.30
C CYS A 74 6.53 15.35 0.45
N SER A 75 6.90 14.18 -0.07
CA SER A 75 8.29 13.71 -0.05
C SER A 75 9.24 14.62 -0.84
N LEU A 76 8.82 15.17 -1.98
CA LEU A 76 9.63 16.14 -2.73
C LEU A 76 9.79 17.46 -1.97
N VAL A 77 8.75 17.94 -1.29
CA VAL A 77 8.84 19.13 -0.43
C VAL A 77 9.82 18.89 0.72
N LEU A 78 9.72 17.75 1.41
CA LEU A 78 10.66 17.37 2.47
C LEU A 78 12.08 17.24 1.94
N ALA A 79 12.28 16.64 0.77
CA ALA A 79 13.58 16.56 0.13
C ALA A 79 14.16 17.97 -0.11
N GLY A 80 13.36 18.88 -0.68
CA GLY A 80 13.76 20.27 -0.89
C GLY A 80 14.12 20.99 0.41
N LEU A 81 13.35 20.80 1.48
CA LEU A 81 13.65 21.38 2.80
C LEU A 81 14.97 20.85 3.37
N PHE A 82 15.22 19.55 3.33
CA PHE A 82 16.49 18.99 3.78
C PHE A 82 17.67 19.43 2.94
N TYR A 83 17.48 19.61 1.63
CA TYR A 83 18.51 20.16 0.75
C TYR A 83 18.81 21.63 1.07
N LEU A 84 17.80 22.45 1.37
CA LEU A 84 18.01 23.82 1.84
C LEU A 84 18.79 23.85 3.15
N VAL A 85 18.42 23.00 4.13
CA VAL A 85 19.15 22.86 5.39
C VAL A 85 20.61 22.47 5.15
N TYR A 86 20.87 21.55 4.22
CA TYR A 86 22.22 21.20 3.80
C TYR A 86 23.00 22.42 3.28
N LEU A 87 22.44 23.20 2.35
CA LEU A 87 23.10 24.38 1.78
C LEU A 87 23.49 25.44 2.82
N PHE A 88 22.68 25.62 3.87
CA PHE A 88 22.97 26.60 4.93
C PHE A 88 24.00 26.12 5.96
N ILE A 89 24.16 24.80 6.14
CA ILE A 89 24.92 24.21 7.25
C ILE A 89 26.18 23.47 6.78
N GLN A 90 26.32 23.22 5.47
CA GLN A 90 27.46 22.49 4.87
C GLN A 90 28.83 22.99 5.32
N ASP A 91 29.00 24.31 5.47
CA ASP A 91 30.28 24.91 5.87
C ASP A 91 30.43 25.06 7.40
N ALA A 92 29.35 24.83 8.16
CA ALA A 92 29.31 25.07 9.61
C ALA A 92 29.42 23.78 10.43
N VAL A 93 28.64 22.75 10.07
CA VAL A 93 28.52 21.52 10.88
C VAL A 93 28.45 20.29 9.98
N ALA A 94 29.62 19.77 9.59
CA ALA A 94 29.74 18.66 8.64
C ALA A 94 28.84 17.44 8.96
N PRO A 95 28.72 16.94 10.22
CA PRO A 95 27.86 15.79 10.51
C PRO A 95 26.38 16.04 10.25
N VAL A 96 25.89 17.24 10.59
CA VAL A 96 24.49 17.61 10.39
C VAL A 96 24.20 17.85 8.91
N ALA A 97 25.16 18.41 8.17
CA ALA A 97 25.07 18.58 6.73
C ALA A 97 24.96 17.23 6.01
N ASP A 98 25.82 16.26 6.34
CA ASP A 98 25.77 14.92 5.75
C ASP A 98 24.45 14.19 6.03
N MET A 99 23.92 14.31 7.26
CA MET A 99 22.58 13.81 7.60
C MET A 99 21.49 14.48 6.75
N ALA A 100 21.53 15.81 6.63
CA ALA A 100 20.54 16.56 5.84
C ALA A 100 20.60 16.17 4.35
N PHE A 101 21.80 16.02 3.80
CA PHE A 101 21.99 15.54 2.43
C PHE A 101 21.45 14.13 2.23
N TRP A 102 21.70 13.23 3.18
CA TRP A 102 21.18 11.86 3.13
C TRP A 102 19.64 11.82 3.21
N LEU A 103 19.04 12.64 4.09
CA LEU A 103 17.59 12.80 4.19
C LEU A 103 16.96 13.41 2.92
N PHE A 104 17.64 14.36 2.28
CA PHE A 104 17.26 14.85 0.96
C PHE A 104 17.24 13.70 -0.06
N PHE A 105 18.36 12.97 -0.17
CA PHE A 105 18.51 11.93 -1.17
C PHE A 105 17.46 10.82 -0.99
N ILE A 106 17.25 10.34 0.24
CA ILE A 106 16.30 9.25 0.49
C ILE A 106 14.84 9.68 0.29
N ASN A 107 14.47 10.93 0.63
CA ASN A 107 13.13 11.45 0.35
C ASN A 107 12.89 11.67 -1.14
N ALA A 108 13.89 12.17 -1.87
CA ALA A 108 13.82 12.31 -3.31
C ALA A 108 13.71 10.92 -3.98
N ALA A 109 14.52 9.96 -3.56
CA ALA A 109 14.46 8.58 -4.04
C ALA A 109 13.10 7.93 -3.74
N LEU A 110 12.55 8.13 -2.53
CA LEU A 110 11.21 7.66 -2.16
C LEU A 110 10.14 8.26 -3.07
N ALA A 111 10.19 9.56 -3.35
CA ALA A 111 9.23 10.21 -4.24
C ALA A 111 9.34 9.69 -5.68
N VAL A 112 10.56 9.58 -6.22
CA VAL A 112 10.81 9.06 -7.57
C VAL A 112 10.34 7.61 -7.69
N PHE A 113 10.68 6.77 -6.72
CA PHE A 113 10.26 5.38 -6.68
C PHE A 113 8.74 5.28 -6.61
N ASN A 114 8.08 6.03 -5.74
CA ASN A 114 6.62 6.04 -5.65
C ASN A 114 5.93 6.66 -6.87
N LEU A 115 6.62 7.44 -7.72
CA LEU A 115 6.07 7.97 -8.98
C LEU A 115 6.22 7.01 -10.17
N ILE A 116 6.90 5.87 -10.01
CA ILE A 116 7.03 4.88 -11.08
C ILE A 116 5.62 4.43 -11.52
N PRO A 117 5.31 4.47 -12.83
CA PRO A 117 4.01 4.06 -13.33
C PRO A 117 3.85 2.54 -13.17
N GLY A 118 3.01 2.13 -12.22
CA GLY A 118 2.70 0.73 -12.00
C GLY A 118 2.16 0.46 -10.59
N PHE A 119 1.15 -0.40 -10.48
CA PHE A 119 0.76 -0.91 -9.16
C PHE A 119 1.87 -1.79 -8.57
N PRO A 120 2.06 -1.82 -7.23
CA PRO A 120 1.27 -1.17 -6.17
C PRO A 120 1.60 0.31 -5.85
N LEU A 121 2.52 0.94 -6.57
CA LEU A 121 3.04 2.28 -6.24
C LEU A 121 2.02 3.38 -6.51
N ASP A 122 2.21 4.55 -5.89
CA ASP A 122 1.31 5.71 -6.09
C ASP A 122 1.29 6.20 -7.55
N GLY A 123 2.41 6.09 -8.24
CA GLY A 123 2.57 6.40 -9.66
C GLY A 123 1.69 5.50 -10.53
N GLY A 124 1.41 4.26 -10.11
CA GLY A 124 0.40 3.41 -10.72
C GLY A 124 -1.02 3.97 -10.61
N ARG A 125 -1.34 4.61 -9.47
CA ARG A 125 -2.65 5.23 -9.21
C ARG A 125 -2.78 6.58 -9.91
N VAL A 126 -1.71 7.36 -9.95
CA VAL A 126 -1.57 8.56 -10.79
C VAL A 126 -1.78 8.18 -12.26
N PHE A 127 -1.04 7.20 -12.77
CA PHE A 127 -1.17 6.74 -14.16
C PHE A 127 -2.57 6.20 -14.45
N ARG A 128 -3.13 5.38 -13.56
CA ARG A 128 -4.50 4.86 -13.68
C ARG A 128 -5.53 5.98 -13.73
N SER A 129 -5.44 6.97 -12.85
CA SER A 129 -6.42 8.06 -12.78
C SER A 129 -6.38 8.93 -14.04
N ILE A 130 -5.19 9.17 -14.61
CA ILE A 130 -5.03 9.82 -15.92
C ILE A 130 -5.70 8.97 -17.02
N LEU A 131 -5.41 7.67 -17.08
CA LEU A 131 -6.05 6.77 -18.04
C LEU A 131 -7.57 6.73 -17.87
N TRP A 132 -8.07 6.76 -16.64
CA TRP A 132 -9.49 6.75 -16.35
C TRP A 132 -10.17 8.03 -16.82
N GLN A 133 -9.51 9.18 -16.64
CA GLN A 133 -10.00 10.46 -17.14
C GLN A 133 -10.11 10.48 -18.67
N VAL A 134 -9.17 9.84 -19.37
CA VAL A 134 -9.17 9.77 -20.85
C VAL A 134 -10.13 8.72 -21.39
N THR A 135 -10.14 7.52 -20.80
CA THR A 135 -10.89 6.37 -21.32
C THR A 135 -12.33 6.29 -20.82
N GLY A 136 -12.66 6.99 -19.72
CA GLY A 136 -13.94 6.89 -19.03
C GLY A 136 -14.22 5.54 -18.35
N ASN A 137 -13.32 4.56 -18.47
CA ASN A 137 -13.53 3.19 -17.97
C ASN A 137 -12.49 2.83 -16.89
N TYR A 138 -12.95 2.75 -15.64
CA TYR A 138 -12.12 2.46 -14.47
C TYR A 138 -11.49 1.06 -14.50
N GLU A 139 -12.24 0.05 -14.95
CA GLU A 139 -11.76 -1.34 -14.99
C GLU A 139 -10.65 -1.53 -16.03
N ARG A 140 -10.84 -0.95 -17.22
CA ARG A 140 -9.81 -0.96 -18.27
C ARG A 140 -8.54 -0.22 -17.81
N SER A 141 -8.71 0.95 -17.21
CA SER A 141 -7.58 1.75 -16.70
C SER A 141 -6.80 1.01 -15.61
N THR A 142 -7.51 0.35 -14.70
CA THR A 142 -6.87 -0.49 -13.66
C THR A 142 -6.11 -1.65 -14.30
N ARG A 143 -6.70 -2.37 -15.25
CA ARG A 143 -6.04 -3.49 -15.95
C ARG A 143 -4.76 -3.04 -16.65
N ILE A 144 -4.77 -1.90 -17.32
CA ILE A 144 -3.59 -1.36 -18.01
C ILE A 144 -2.52 -0.98 -16.97
N ALA A 145 -2.87 -0.21 -15.93
CA ALA A 145 -1.93 0.19 -14.89
C ALA A 145 -1.29 -1.00 -14.16
N THR A 146 -2.06 -2.07 -13.92
CA THR A 146 -1.52 -3.29 -13.32
C THR A 146 -0.57 -4.03 -14.25
N ARG A 147 -0.87 -4.13 -15.56
CA ARG A 147 0.05 -4.73 -16.55
C ARG A 147 1.34 -3.95 -16.69
N VAL A 148 1.27 -2.62 -16.68
CA VAL A 148 2.47 -1.76 -16.70
C VAL A 148 3.31 -2.01 -15.45
N GLY A 149 2.69 -2.12 -14.27
CA GLY A 149 3.40 -2.48 -13.03
C GLY A 149 4.08 -3.86 -13.07
N GLN A 150 3.40 -4.87 -13.62
CA GLN A 150 4.01 -6.19 -13.86
C GLN A 150 5.19 -6.11 -14.82
N GLY A 151 5.06 -5.34 -15.92
CA GLY A 151 6.14 -5.09 -16.86
C GLY A 151 7.36 -4.43 -16.22
N MET A 152 7.15 -3.42 -15.38
CA MET A 152 8.21 -2.77 -14.60
C MET A 152 8.86 -3.75 -13.61
N GLY A 153 8.07 -4.59 -12.94
CA GLY A 153 8.60 -5.63 -12.06
C GLY A 153 9.50 -6.63 -12.79
N TYR A 154 9.09 -7.09 -13.98
CA TYR A 154 9.92 -7.95 -14.83
C TYR A 154 11.17 -7.24 -15.36
N LEU A 155 11.07 -5.95 -15.69
CA LEU A 155 12.22 -5.14 -16.10
C LEU A 155 13.26 -5.07 -14.98
N PHE A 156 12.83 -4.90 -13.73
CA PHE A 156 13.72 -4.87 -12.57
C PHE A 156 14.36 -6.23 -12.31
N ILE A 157 13.59 -7.33 -12.45
CA ILE A 157 14.14 -8.69 -12.38
C ILE A 157 15.21 -8.90 -13.44
N LEU A 158 14.90 -8.57 -14.70
CA LEU A 158 15.83 -8.73 -15.81
C LEU A 158 17.08 -7.88 -15.60
N GLY A 159 16.93 -6.61 -15.22
CA GLY A 159 18.04 -5.71 -14.92
C GLY A 159 18.91 -6.23 -13.78
N GLY A 160 18.30 -6.76 -12.71
CA GLY A 160 19.00 -7.37 -11.58
C GLY A 160 19.81 -8.60 -12.00
N ILE A 161 19.21 -9.48 -12.82
CA ILE A 161 19.88 -10.64 -13.42
C ILE A 161 21.06 -10.20 -14.29
N LEU A 162 20.86 -9.23 -15.19
CA LEU A 162 21.91 -8.72 -16.06
C LEU A 162 23.08 -8.13 -15.27
N ILE A 163 22.82 -7.40 -14.18
CA ILE A 163 23.87 -6.89 -13.28
C ILE A 163 24.67 -8.06 -12.68
N VAL A 164 24.00 -9.11 -12.21
CA VAL A 164 24.67 -10.28 -11.61
C VAL A 164 25.58 -10.99 -12.63
N PHE A 165 25.18 -11.08 -13.90
CA PHE A 165 25.93 -11.83 -14.92
C PHE A 165 26.98 -10.98 -15.67
N LEU A 166 26.77 -9.68 -15.84
CA LEU A 166 27.65 -8.80 -16.62
C LEU A 166 28.70 -8.07 -15.78
N GLN A 167 28.51 -7.96 -14.47
CA GLN A 167 29.44 -7.24 -13.60
C GLN A 167 30.40 -8.21 -12.86
N PRO A 168 31.64 -7.78 -12.58
CA PRO A 168 32.57 -8.56 -11.79
C PRO A 168 32.01 -8.91 -10.40
N PHE A 169 32.43 -10.06 -9.87
CA PHE A 169 31.98 -10.57 -8.58
C PHE A 169 32.40 -9.60 -7.45
N GLY A 170 31.43 -9.00 -6.75
CA GLY A 170 31.62 -7.97 -5.72
C GLY A 170 30.30 -7.33 -5.27
N LEU A 171 30.30 -6.15 -4.64
CA LEU A 171 29.06 -5.48 -4.15
C LEU A 171 27.95 -5.33 -5.22
N SER A 172 28.30 -5.38 -6.49
CA SER A 172 27.40 -5.41 -7.65
C SER A 172 26.44 -6.60 -7.67
N TRP A 173 26.85 -7.79 -7.21
CA TRP A 173 25.97 -8.98 -7.20
C TRP A 173 24.83 -8.80 -6.20
N PHE A 174 25.12 -8.24 -5.02
CA PHE A 174 24.12 -7.97 -3.99
C PHE A 174 23.11 -6.92 -4.48
N ASN A 175 23.58 -5.85 -5.13
CA ASN A 175 22.71 -4.85 -5.75
C ASN A 175 21.81 -5.46 -6.85
N GLY A 176 22.36 -6.34 -7.68
CA GLY A 176 21.60 -7.04 -8.71
C GLY A 176 20.53 -7.97 -8.13
N LEU A 177 20.86 -8.78 -7.11
CA LEU A 177 19.89 -9.61 -6.41
C LEU A 177 18.83 -8.78 -5.68
N TRP A 178 19.23 -7.69 -5.03
CA TRP A 178 18.32 -6.77 -4.35
C TRP A 178 17.33 -6.14 -5.33
N LEU A 179 17.81 -5.69 -6.49
CA LEU A 179 16.95 -5.17 -7.55
C LEU A 179 15.98 -6.24 -8.08
N ALA A 180 16.48 -7.47 -8.29
CA ALA A 180 15.63 -8.57 -8.72
C ALA A 180 14.56 -8.93 -7.67
N PHE A 181 14.92 -8.88 -6.39
CA PHE A 181 13.99 -9.08 -5.28
C PHE A 181 12.91 -7.99 -5.25
N ILE A 182 13.28 -6.72 -5.40
CA ILE A 182 12.31 -5.61 -5.52
C ILE A 182 11.38 -5.83 -6.71
N GLY A 183 11.93 -6.21 -7.87
CA GLY A 183 11.13 -6.49 -9.07
C GLY A 183 10.13 -7.64 -8.88
N TRP A 184 10.57 -8.73 -8.22
CA TRP A 184 9.70 -9.85 -7.85
C TRP A 184 8.60 -9.44 -6.88
N PHE A 185 8.94 -8.69 -5.83
CA PHE A 185 7.98 -8.17 -4.87
C PHE A 185 6.93 -7.29 -5.55
N LEU A 186 7.37 -6.37 -6.42
CA LEU A 186 6.50 -5.48 -7.18
C LEU A 186 5.54 -6.27 -8.07
N SER A 187 6.04 -7.26 -8.81
CA SER A 187 5.24 -8.13 -9.67
C SER A 187 4.20 -8.95 -8.89
N ASN A 188 4.58 -9.47 -7.72
CA ASN A 188 3.68 -10.21 -6.85
C ASN A 188 2.56 -9.30 -6.30
N ALA A 189 2.91 -8.11 -5.82
CA ALA A 189 1.95 -7.13 -5.31
C ALA A 189 0.99 -6.65 -6.41
N ALA A 190 1.50 -6.35 -7.62
CA ALA A 190 0.67 -6.01 -8.78
C ALA A 190 -0.33 -7.13 -9.11
N SER A 191 0.14 -8.38 -9.09
CA SER A 191 -0.68 -9.56 -9.36
C SER A 191 -1.76 -9.79 -8.29
N ALA A 192 -1.46 -9.50 -7.02
CA ALA A 192 -2.45 -9.52 -5.94
C ALA A 192 -3.57 -8.50 -6.17
N SER A 193 -3.22 -7.26 -6.57
CA SER A 193 -4.22 -6.24 -6.93
C SER A 193 -5.07 -6.66 -8.13
N TYR A 194 -4.47 -7.30 -9.15
CA TYR A 194 -5.22 -7.79 -10.32
C TYR A 194 -6.26 -8.85 -9.95
N ARG A 195 -5.88 -9.82 -9.09
CA ARG A 195 -6.79 -10.88 -8.63
C ARG A 195 -7.99 -10.30 -7.89
N GLN A 196 -7.80 -9.27 -7.07
CA GLN A 196 -8.89 -8.60 -6.36
C GLN A 196 -9.92 -7.98 -7.31
N VAL A 197 -9.48 -7.37 -8.42
CA VAL A 197 -10.39 -6.81 -9.44
C VAL A 197 -11.17 -7.92 -10.14
N GLN A 198 -10.51 -9.04 -10.49
CA GLN A 198 -11.18 -10.19 -11.12
C GLN A 198 -12.24 -10.81 -10.21
N TRP A 199 -11.92 -11.05 -8.94
CA TRP A 199 -12.88 -11.59 -7.97
C TRP A 199 -14.10 -10.69 -7.81
N ARG A 200 -13.90 -9.36 -7.73
CA ARG A 200 -15.02 -8.42 -7.69
C ARG A 200 -15.86 -8.45 -8.96
N GLY A 201 -15.22 -8.49 -10.14
CA GLY A 201 -15.92 -8.59 -11.41
C GLY A 201 -16.77 -9.86 -11.51
N ALA A 202 -16.22 -11.00 -11.10
CA ALA A 202 -16.93 -12.28 -11.08
C ALA A 202 -18.11 -12.28 -10.10
N LEU A 203 -17.92 -11.71 -8.90
CA LEU A 203 -18.95 -11.66 -7.85
C LEU A 203 -20.02 -10.58 -8.09
N ARG A 204 -19.80 -9.61 -8.99
CA ARG A 204 -20.74 -8.52 -9.26
C ARG A 204 -22.08 -8.99 -9.80
N GLY A 205 -22.10 -10.17 -10.45
CA GLY A 205 -23.31 -10.82 -10.96
C GLY A 205 -24.02 -11.71 -9.95
N PHE A 206 -23.43 -11.95 -8.77
CA PHE A 206 -23.99 -12.81 -7.74
C PHE A 206 -24.55 -11.98 -6.58
N THR A 207 -25.76 -12.33 -6.11
CA THR A 207 -26.35 -11.72 -4.92
C THR A 207 -25.97 -12.51 -3.67
N ALA A 208 -25.95 -11.85 -2.51
CA ALA A 208 -25.70 -12.53 -1.23
C ALA A 208 -26.70 -13.68 -1.01
N SER A 209 -27.95 -13.54 -1.47
CA SER A 209 -28.96 -14.60 -1.41
C SER A 209 -28.60 -15.88 -2.17
N GLN A 210 -27.75 -15.80 -3.19
CA GLN A 210 -27.31 -16.97 -3.97
C GLN A 210 -26.16 -17.74 -3.30
N ALA A 211 -25.42 -17.09 -2.39
CA ALA A 211 -24.32 -17.71 -1.65
C ALA A 211 -24.66 -18.00 -0.19
N MET A 212 -25.73 -17.40 0.34
CA MET A 212 -26.16 -17.57 1.72
C MET A 212 -26.87 -18.92 1.90
N ALA A 213 -26.58 -19.58 3.01
CA ALA A 213 -27.38 -20.71 3.46
C ALA A 213 -28.76 -20.21 3.91
N SER A 214 -29.81 -20.54 3.16
CA SER A 214 -31.18 -20.08 3.42
C SER A 214 -31.87 -20.80 4.58
N ASP A 215 -31.28 -21.90 5.05
CA ASP A 215 -31.88 -22.83 6.00
C ASP A 215 -31.12 -22.75 7.35
N CYS A 216 -31.14 -21.58 7.99
CA CYS A 216 -30.66 -21.43 9.37
C CYS A 216 -31.83 -21.72 10.34
N PRO A 217 -31.73 -22.72 11.22
CA PRO A 217 -32.79 -23.04 12.18
C PRO A 217 -33.01 -21.88 13.15
N VAL A 218 -34.27 -21.63 13.51
CA VAL A 218 -34.65 -20.60 14.49
C VAL A 218 -34.65 -21.21 15.89
N VAL A 219 -33.96 -20.58 16.84
CA VAL A 219 -33.89 -21.01 18.23
C VAL A 219 -34.46 -19.93 19.18
N PRO A 220 -35.11 -20.32 20.30
CA PRO A 220 -35.66 -19.36 21.26
C PRO A 220 -34.57 -18.60 22.02
N LEU A 221 -34.82 -17.35 22.40
CA LEU A 221 -33.94 -16.55 23.29
C LEU A 221 -33.69 -17.17 24.66
N SER A 222 -34.61 -18.03 25.13
CA SER A 222 -34.51 -18.69 26.43
C SER A 222 -33.61 -19.93 26.43
N ILE A 223 -33.09 -20.35 25.27
CA ILE A 223 -32.22 -21.52 25.18
C ILE A 223 -30.88 -21.26 25.87
N THR A 224 -30.42 -22.21 26.69
CA THR A 224 -29.09 -22.12 27.28
C THR A 224 -28.03 -22.54 26.27
N VAL A 225 -26.81 -22.00 26.39
CA VAL A 225 -25.68 -22.33 25.47
C VAL A 225 -25.40 -23.84 25.46
N SER A 226 -25.51 -24.52 26.60
CA SER A 226 -25.32 -25.97 26.69
C SER A 226 -26.38 -26.75 25.90
N GLN A 227 -27.66 -26.33 26.00
CA GLN A 227 -28.76 -26.93 25.23
C GLN A 227 -28.64 -26.67 23.73
N LEU A 228 -28.15 -25.49 23.33
CA LEU A 228 -27.88 -25.19 21.92
C LEU A 228 -26.77 -26.09 21.36
N VAL A 229 -25.66 -26.23 22.08
CA VAL A 229 -24.51 -27.04 21.66
C VAL A 229 -24.89 -28.52 21.55
N GLN A 230 -25.54 -29.08 22.58
CA GLN A 230 -25.91 -30.50 22.61
C GLN A 230 -27.09 -30.84 21.71
N GLY A 231 -28.10 -29.97 21.64
CA GLY A 231 -29.36 -30.26 20.95
C GLY A 231 -29.39 -29.87 19.48
N TYR A 232 -28.63 -28.85 19.09
CA TYR A 232 -28.68 -28.29 17.73
C TYR A 232 -27.35 -28.39 17.00
N ILE A 233 -26.23 -27.99 17.62
CA ILE A 233 -24.94 -27.92 16.93
C ILE A 233 -24.40 -29.32 16.63
N PHE A 234 -24.37 -30.23 17.62
CA PHE A 234 -23.87 -31.59 17.40
C PHE A 234 -24.79 -32.44 16.52
N THR A 235 -26.10 -32.18 16.54
CA THR A 235 -27.10 -32.97 15.82
C THR A 235 -27.27 -32.53 14.36
N SER A 236 -27.18 -31.22 14.08
CA SER A 236 -27.39 -30.68 12.74
C SER A 236 -26.09 -30.38 11.98
N GLY A 237 -24.96 -30.25 12.67
CA GLY A 237 -23.67 -29.88 12.06
C GLY A 237 -23.65 -28.48 11.42
N ARG A 238 -24.69 -27.65 11.65
CA ARG A 238 -24.82 -26.32 11.06
C ARG A 238 -24.11 -25.27 11.92
N GLY A 239 -23.50 -24.29 11.26
CA GLY A 239 -22.79 -23.18 11.90
C GLY A 239 -23.59 -21.87 12.01
N CYS A 240 -24.87 -21.86 11.63
CA CYS A 240 -25.74 -20.69 11.63
C CYS A 240 -27.10 -21.02 12.25
N PHE A 241 -27.52 -20.20 13.21
CA PHE A 241 -28.83 -20.28 13.89
C PHE A 241 -29.36 -18.87 14.04
N LEU A 242 -30.66 -18.68 13.80
CA LEU A 242 -31.33 -17.41 13.99
C LEU A 242 -31.96 -17.41 15.39
N VAL A 243 -31.75 -16.36 16.17
CA VAL A 243 -32.35 -16.23 17.50
C VAL A 243 -33.58 -15.33 17.39
N ALA A 244 -34.75 -15.86 17.73
CA ALA A 244 -36.01 -15.14 17.63
C ALA A 244 -36.82 -15.14 18.93
N ASP A 245 -37.66 -14.12 19.07
CA ASP A 245 -38.71 -13.97 20.10
C ASP A 245 -40.09 -13.82 19.42
N GLU A 246 -41.18 -13.82 20.18
CA GLU A 246 -42.57 -13.67 19.69
C GLU A 246 -42.79 -12.41 18.82
N GLY A 247 -41.87 -11.43 18.87
CA GLY A 247 -41.87 -10.21 18.06
C GLY A 247 -40.88 -10.15 16.89
N GLY A 248 -40.10 -11.21 16.63
CA GLY A 248 -39.20 -11.31 15.48
C GLY A 248 -37.76 -11.75 15.79
N VAL A 249 -36.93 -11.82 14.74
CA VAL A 249 -35.50 -12.19 14.81
C VAL A 249 -34.71 -11.07 15.50
N ARG A 250 -33.95 -11.42 16.54
CA ARG A 250 -33.15 -10.50 17.35
C ARG A 250 -31.64 -10.61 17.11
N GLY A 251 -31.18 -11.70 16.49
CA GLY A 251 -29.76 -11.94 16.21
C GLY A 251 -29.51 -13.19 15.40
#